data_AF-F8AMJ6-F1
#
_entry.id   AF-F8AMJ6-F1
#
_cell.length_a   1.000
_cell.length_b   1.000
_cell.length_c   1.000
_cell.angle_alpha   90.00
_cell.angle_beta   90.00
_cell.angle_gamma   90.00
#
_symmetry.space_group_name_H-M   'P 1'
#
loop_
_entity.id
_entity.type
_entity.pdbx_description
1 polymer ?
#
loop_
_entity_poly.entity_id
_entity_poly.type
_entity_poly.pdbx_seq_one_letter_code
_entity_poly.pdbx_strand_id
1 'polypeptide(L)' 'MIITNRALLKYIVSELKAQNLKIVFTNGCFDIIHKGHVEYLNHAKRFGDVLIVGINSDKSIKK' A
#
# COMPACT_ATOMS: atom_id res chain seq x y z
N MET A 1 8.41 -3.83 -3.91
CA MET A 1 7.79 -4.59 -5.01
C MET A 1 6.66 -3.76 -5.59
N ILE A 2 6.59 -3.59 -6.91
CA ILE A 2 5.51 -2.86 -7.60
C ILE A 2 4.54 -3.89 -8.18
N ILE A 3 3.23 -3.69 -8.01
CA ILE A 3 2.19 -4.57 -8.53
C ILE A 3 1.28 -3.77 -9.45
N THR A 4 1.21 -4.18 -10.71
CA THR A 4 0.34 -3.55 -11.73
C THR A 4 -0.82 -4.46 -12.15
N ASN A 5 -0.79 -5.74 -11.77
CA ASN A 5 -1.79 -6.74 -12.14
C ASN A 5 -2.63 -7.16 -10.92
N ARG A 6 -3.97 -7.12 -11.06
CA ARG A 6 -4.92 -7.54 -10.02
C ARG A 6 -4.82 -9.03 -9.68
N ALA A 7 -4.53 -9.90 -10.65
CA ALA A 7 -4.38 -11.33 -10.40
C ALA A 7 -3.16 -11.60 -9.51
N LEU A 8 -2.04 -10.94 -9.80
CA LEU A 8 -0.83 -11.02 -8.98
C LEU A 8 -1.08 -10.48 -7.56
N LEU A 9 -1.78 -9.35 -7.43
CA LEU A 9 -2.16 -8.81 -6.12
C LEU A 9 -2.98 -9.81 -5.30
N LYS A 10 -3.98 -10.43 -5.92
CA LYS A 10 -4.82 -11.45 -5.25
C LYS A 10 -4.00 -12.64 -4.78
N TYR A 11 -3.08 -13.14 -5.62
CA TYR A 11 -2.19 -14.24 -5.27
C TYR A 11 -1.33 -13.89 -4.05
N ILE A 12 -0.63 -12.74 -4.08
CA ILE A 12 0.24 -12.30 -2.98
C ILE A 12 -0.56 -12.15 -1.68
N VAL A 13 -1.74 -11.51 -1.72
CA VAL A 13 -2.58 -11.34 -0.54
C VAL A 13 -3.03 -12.68 0.04
N SER A 14 -3.31 -13.67 -0.82
CA SER A 14 -3.65 -15.03 -0.38
C SER A 14 -2.49 -15.69 0.36
N GLU A 15 -1.28 -15.64 -0.20
CA GLU A 15 -0.07 -16.20 0.42
C GLU A 15 0.24 -15.55 1.77
N LEU A 16 0.14 -14.22 1.84
CA LEU A 16 0.37 -13.48 3.09
C LEU A 16 -0.65 -13.86 4.17
N LYS A 17 -1.92 -14.06 3.79
CA LYS A 17 -2.95 -14.55 4.72
C LYS A 17 -2.72 -15.99 5.15
N ALA A 18 -2.25 -16.86 4.25
CA ALA A 18 -1.89 -18.24 4.59
C ALA A 18 -0.74 -18.32 5.60
N GLN A 19 0.16 -17.32 5.58
CA GLN A 19 1.22 -17.14 6.58
C GLN A 19 0.75 -16.43 7.86
N ASN A 20 -0.56 -16.17 8.00
CA ASN A 20 -1.16 -15.46 9.12
C ASN A 20 -0.57 -14.05 9.37
N LEU A 21 -0.08 -13.40 8.31
CA LEU A 21 0.49 -12.06 8.39
C LEU A 21 -0.61 -10.99 8.35
N LYS A 22 -0.50 -9.98 9.21
CA LYS A 22 -1.41 -8.85 9.27
C LYS A 22 -1.09 -7.85 8.15
N ILE A 23 -2.00 -7.76 7.19
CA ILE A 23 -1.85 -6.86 6.04
C ILE A 23 -2.50 -5.52 6.38
N VAL A 24 -1.73 -4.44 6.28
CA VAL A 24 -2.18 -3.05 6.35
C VAL A 24 -2.29 -2.50 4.94
N PHE A 25 -3.35 -1.76 4.67
CA PHE A 25 -3.55 -1.09 3.39
C PHE A 25 -3.72 0.42 3.59
N THR A 26 -3.11 1.18 2.70
CA THR A 26 -3.42 2.60 2.53
C THR A 26 -3.32 3.00 1.06
N ASN A 27 -3.87 4.14 0.69
CA ASN A 27 -3.71 4.75 -0.62
C ASN A 27 -3.35 6.24 -0.53
N GLY A 28 -2.87 6.80 -1.62
CA GLY A 28 -2.54 8.23 -1.70
C GLY A 28 -1.99 8.63 -3.06
N CYS A 29 -1.92 9.94 -3.29
CA CYS A 29 -1.11 10.54 -4.35
C CYS A 29 0.21 10.96 -3.73
N PHE A 30 1.29 10.43 -4.28
CA PHE A 30 2.63 10.55 -3.74
C PHE A 30 3.52 11.16 -4.83
N ASP A 31 3.23 12.40 -5.22
CA ASP A 31 3.96 13.11 -6.30
C ASP A 31 5.45 13.24 -5.98
N ILE A 32 5.77 14.13 -5.03
CA ILE A 32 7.12 14.31 -4.51
C ILE A 32 7.12 13.71 -3.11
N ILE A 33 7.82 12.60 -2.92
CA ILE A 33 7.97 12.01 -1.59
C ILE A 33 8.77 12.98 -0.71
N HIS A 34 8.11 13.50 0.32
CA HIS A 34 8.73 14.31 1.35
C HIS A 34 8.56 13.63 2.72
N LYS A 35 9.20 14.21 3.75
CA LYS A 35 9.25 13.67 5.12
C LYS A 35 7.87 13.22 5.65
N GLY A 36 6.83 14.01 5.42
CA GLY A 36 5.46 13.69 5.84
C GLY A 36 4.93 12.36 5.27
N HIS A 37 5.20 12.05 4.00
CA HIS A 37 4.81 10.75 3.41
C HIS A 37 5.60 9.59 4.02
N VAL A 38 6.89 9.79 4.30
CA VAL A 38 7.72 8.77 4.94
C VAL A 38 7.23 8.48 6.36
N GLU A 39 6.97 9.52 7.15
CA GLU A 39 6.40 9.38 8.50
C GLU A 39 5.03 8.70 8.47
N TYR A 40 4.16 9.10 7.54
CA TYR A 40 2.86 8.49 7.35
C TYR A 40 2.94 6.99 7.03
N LEU A 41 3.77 6.62 6.05
CA LEU A 41 3.93 5.21 5.64
C LEU A 41 4.61 4.38 6.75
N ASN A 42 5.59 4.95 7.45
CA ASN A 42 6.21 4.30 8.61
C ASN A 42 5.20 4.09 9.73
N HIS A 43 4.35 5.08 10.01
CA HIS A 43 3.29 4.94 11.00
C HIS A 43 2.28 3.86 10.59
N ALA A 44 1.82 3.85 9.34
CA ALA A 44 0.93 2.83 8.80
C ALA A 44 1.54 1.42 8.91
N LYS A 45 2.83 1.28 8.59
CA LYS A 45 3.55 0.00 8.67
C LYS A 45 3.56 -0.59 10.08
N ARG A 46 3.50 0.22 11.14
CA ARG A 46 3.50 -0.28 12.53
C ARG A 46 2.24 -1.06 12.91
N PHE A 47 1.16 -0.97 12.13
CA PHE A 47 -0.09 -1.66 12.43
C PHE A 47 -0.13 -3.11 11.95
N GLY A 48 0.90 -3.62 11.25
CA GLY A 48 0.94 -5.01 10.81
C GLY A 48 2.24 -5.39 10.10
N ASP A 49 2.27 -6.61 9.59
CA ASP A 49 3.48 -7.25 9.07
C ASP A 49 3.76 -6.88 7.61
N VAL A 50 2.75 -6.46 6.85
CA VAL A 50 2.87 -6.04 5.45
C VAL A 50 2.09 -4.75 5.22
N LEU A 51 2.70 -3.78 4.54
CA LEU A 51 2.01 -2.56 4.10
C LEU A 51 1.86 -2.60 2.58
N ILE A 52 0.62 -2.53 2.11
CA ILE A 52 0.28 -2.36 0.70
C ILE A 52 -0.15 -0.92 0.49
N VAL A 53 0.48 -0.23 -0.45
CA VAL A 53 0.20 1.18 -0.77
C VAL A 53 -0.40 1.27 -2.17
N GLY A 54 -1.63 1.76 -2.26
CA GLY A 54 -2.26 2.13 -3.53
C GLY A 54 -1.79 3.51 -3.99
N ILE A 55 -1.23 3.59 -5.20
CA ILE A 55 -0.87 4.87 -5.81
C ILE A 55 -2.03 5.33 -6.68
N ASN A 56 -2.67 6.42 -6.25
CA ASN A 56 -3.75 7.04 -7.00
C ASN A 56 -3.16 7.92 -8.11
N SER A 57 -3.80 7.93 -9.28
CA SER A 57 -3.47 8.91 -10.32
C SER A 57 -4.13 10.24 -10.01
N ASP A 58 -3.55 11.36 -10.47
CA ASP A 58 -4.09 12.72 -10.25
C ASP A 58 -5.53 12.88 -10.71
N LYS A 59 -5.93 12.11 -11.74
CA LYS A 59 -7.32 12.06 -12.24
C LYS A 59 -8.32 11.56 -11.19
N SER A 60 -7.87 10.77 -10.22
CA SER A 60 -8.70 10.19 -9.14
C SER A 60 -8.98 11.17 -7.99
N ILE A 61 -8.35 12.37 -7.98
CA ILE A 61 -8.37 13.30 -6.83
C ILE A 61 -9.17 14.57 -7.13
N LYS A 62 -9.73 14.71 -8.34
CA LYS A 62 -10.61 15.83 -8.68
C LYS A 62 -11.97 15.67 -7.99
N LYS A 63 -12.25 16.61 -7.07
CA LYS A 63 -13.58 16.86 -6.49
C LYS A 63 -14.55 17.35 -7.55
#